data_AF-A0A172TAB6-F1
#
_entry.id   AF-A0A172TAB6-F1
#
_cell.length_a   1.000
_cell.length_b   1.000
_cell.length_c   1.000
_cell.angle_alpha   90.00
_cell.angle_beta   90.00
_cell.angle_gamma   90.00
#
_symmetry.space_group_name_H-M   'P 1'
#
loop_
_entity.id
_entity.type
_entity.pdbx_description
1 polymer ?
#
loop_
_entity_poly.entity_id
_entity_poly.type
_entity_poly.pdbx_seq_one_letter_code
_entity_poly.pdbx_strand_id
1 'polypeptide(L)' 'MLAVPTAPDGTHPISNYRLDLHNPADPYRLDVQIVDQWYRVKTQCLSDVLILVGVLQSPPVQVIDGWIVGNDSE' A
#
# COMPACT_ATOMS: atom_id res chain seq x y z
N MET A 1 -2.96 -2.31 -10.44
CA MET A 1 -2.32 -3.24 -9.49
C MET A 1 -0.97 -2.63 -9.11
N LEU A 2 -0.70 -2.43 -7.82
CA LEU A 2 0.52 -1.77 -7.33
C LEU A 2 1.23 -2.72 -6.36
N ALA A 3 2.57 -2.75 -6.48
CA ALA A 3 3.39 -3.76 -5.83
C ALA A 3 4.08 -3.23 -4.57
N VAL A 4 4.20 -4.10 -3.58
CA VAL A 4 5.04 -4.01 -2.38
C VAL A 4 6.15 -5.04 -2.57
N PRO A 5 7.22 -4.69 -3.32
CA PRO A 5 8.20 -5.65 -3.83
C PRO A 5 9.01 -6.35 -2.74
N THR A 6 9.02 -5.81 -1.52
CA THR A 6 9.73 -6.38 -0.37
C THR A 6 8.78 -6.97 0.67
N ALA A 7 7.49 -7.09 0.37
CA ALA A 7 6.54 -7.73 1.28
C ALA A 7 6.89 -9.22 1.46
N PRO A 8 6.56 -9.81 2.62
CA PRO A 8 6.68 -11.25 2.80
C PRO A 8 5.78 -12.00 1.82
N ASP A 9 6.26 -13.15 1.34
CA ASP A 9 5.49 -14.04 0.47
C ASP A 9 4.19 -14.51 1.14
N GLY A 10 3.16 -14.78 0.34
CA GLY A 10 1.85 -15.22 0.81
C GLY A 10 0.85 -14.08 1.03
N THR A 11 -0.18 -14.36 1.84
CA THR A 11 -1.30 -13.45 2.10
C THR A 11 -1.20 -12.84 3.48
N HIS A 12 -1.08 -11.51 3.55
CA HIS A 12 -0.95 -10.79 4.82
C HIS A 12 -1.92 -9.61 4.90
N PRO A 13 -2.57 -9.38 6.06
CA PRO A 13 -3.42 -8.20 6.23
C PRO A 13 -2.58 -6.92 6.29
N ILE A 14 -3.12 -5.83 5.75
CA ILE A 14 -2.57 -4.49 5.99
C ILE A 14 -3.24 -3.92 7.23
N SER A 15 -2.44 -3.61 8.25
CA SER A 15 -2.94 -3.10 9.53
C SER A 15 -2.99 -1.57 9.59
N ASN A 16 -2.13 -0.90 8.82
CA ASN A 16 -2.03 0.56 8.79
C ASN A 16 -1.31 1.03 7.53
N TYR A 17 -1.34 2.33 7.26
CA TYR A 17 -0.57 2.97 6.19
C TYR A 17 -0.10 4.36 6.60
N ARG A 18 0.99 4.83 5.98
CA ARG A 18 1.48 6.20 6.13
C ARG A 18 1.72 6.83 4.75
N LEU A 19 1.24 8.04 4.59
CA LEU A 19 1.43 8.84 3.40
C LEU A 19 2.24 10.09 3.76
N ASP A 20 3.38 10.26 3.11
CA ASP A 20 4.21 11.45 3.19
C ASP A 20 4.28 12.11 1.80
N LEU A 21 3.65 13.27 1.68
CA LEU A 21 3.65 14.12 0.48
C LEU A 21 4.61 15.31 0.61
N HIS A 22 5.26 15.48 1.76
CA HIS A 22 6.05 16.65 2.08
C HIS A 22 7.53 16.48 1.75
N ASN A 23 7.97 15.27 1.42
CA ASN A 23 9.35 15.02 1.01
C ASN A 23 9.56 15.33 -0.49
N PRO A 24 10.27 16.40 -0.86
CA PRO A 24 10.51 16.74 -2.26
C PRO A 24 11.46 15.76 -2.97
N ALA A 25 12.26 15.00 -2.23
CA ALA A 25 13.17 13.99 -2.80
C ALA A 25 12.49 12.63 -3.04
N ASP A 26 11.34 12.40 -2.40
CA ASP A 26 10.53 11.20 -2.57
C ASP A 26 9.04 11.60 -2.60
N PRO A 27 8.62 12.33 -3.63
CA PRO A 27 7.22 12.71 -3.76
C PRO A 27 6.40 11.43 -3.87
N TYR A 28 5.26 11.38 -3.19
CA TYR A 28 4.33 10.23 -3.21
C TYR A 28 4.80 9.04 -2.36
N ARG A 29 5.46 9.33 -1.22
CA ARG A 29 5.89 8.29 -0.29
C ARG A 29 4.72 7.66 0.44
N LEU A 30 4.46 6.40 0.10
CA LEU A 30 3.44 5.54 0.71
C LEU A 30 4.12 4.28 1.25
N ASP A 31 3.90 4.02 2.53
CA ASP A 31 4.30 2.78 3.19
C ASP A 31 3.09 2.13 3.86
N VAL A 32 3.06 0.80 3.87
CA VAL A 32 2.00 -0.01 4.49
C VAL A 32 2.57 -0.86 5.60
N GLN A 33 1.79 -1.09 6.64
CA GLN A 33 2.17 -1.95 7.75
C GLN A 33 1.63 -3.37 7.54
N ILE A 34 2.54 -4.34 7.46
CA ILE A 34 2.28 -5.76 7.24
C ILE A 34 3.00 -6.53 8.36
N VAL A 35 2.30 -7.34 9.15
CA VAL A 35 2.88 -8.13 10.26
C VAL A 35 3.82 -7.27 11.13
N ASP A 36 3.30 -6.15 11.63
CA ASP A 36 4.01 -5.16 12.48
C ASP A 36 5.26 -4.49 11.87
N GLN A 37 5.54 -4.70 10.58
CA GLN A 37 6.66 -4.08 9.87
C GLN A 37 6.18 -3.15 8.75
N TRP A 38 6.97 -2.11 8.47
CA TRP A 38 6.65 -1.11 7.45
C TRP A 38 7.32 -1.44 6.12
N TYR A 39 6.52 -1.49 5.05
CA TYR A 39 6.96 -1.80 3.70
C TYR A 39 6.64 -0.67 2.74
N ARG A 40 7.61 -0.34 1.87
CA ARG A 40 7.46 0.70 0.86
C ARG A 40 6.61 0.18 -0.30
N VAL A 41 5.55 0.92 -0.62
CA VAL A 41 4.77 0.69 -1.83
C VAL A 41 5.47 1.36 -3.01
N LYS A 42 5.59 0.65 -4.14
CA LYS A 42 6.13 1.22 -5.37
C LYS A 42 5.07 2.08 -6.05
N THR A 43 5.15 3.39 -5.84
CA THR A 43 4.30 4.41 -6.47
C THR A 43 5.08 5.13 -7.56
N GLN A 44 4.45 5.44 -8.70
CA GLN A 44 5.10 6.16 -9.80
C GLN A 44 4.53 7.56 -9.99
N CYS A 45 3.28 7.79 -9.57
CA CYS A 45 2.61 9.07 -9.70
C CYS A 45 1.60 9.33 -8.58
N LEU A 46 1.11 10.58 -8.49
CA LEU A 46 0.08 10.96 -7.53
C LEU A 46 -1.22 10.16 -7.72
N SER A 47 -1.60 9.86 -8.97
CA SER A 47 -2.81 9.10 -9.26
C SER A 47 -2.76 7.69 -8.65
N ASP A 48 -1.60 7.03 -8.69
CA ASP A 48 -1.39 5.73 -8.03
C ASP A 48 -1.65 5.83 -6.53
N VAL A 49 -1.13 6.86 -5.88
CA VAL A 49 -1.32 7.09 -4.44
C VAL A 49 -2.79 7.29 -4.10
N LEU A 50 -3.51 8.12 -4.86
CA LEU A 50 -4.91 8.43 -4.57
C LEU A 50 -5.80 7.18 -4.69
N ILE A 51 -5.59 6.36 -5.72
CA ILE A 51 -6.28 5.08 -5.87
C ILE A 51 -5.99 4.17 -4.67
N LEU A 52 -4.71 4.09 -4.26
CA LEU A 52 -4.27 3.17 -3.22
C LEU A 52 -4.75 3.59 -1.83
N VAL A 53 -4.77 4.89 -1.54
CA VAL A 53 -5.40 5.42 -0.32
C VAL A 53 -6.89 5.10 -0.30
N GLY A 54 -7.58 5.23 -1.44
CA GLY A 54 -8.99 4.83 -1.55
C GLY A 54 -9.22 3.36 -1.20
N VAL A 55 -8.37 2.46 -1.72
CA VAL A 55 -8.41 1.03 -1.37
C VAL A 55 -8.14 0.82 0.12
N LEU A 56 -7.09 1.44 0.67
CA LEU A 56 -6.69 1.31 2.08
C LEU A 56 -7.73 1.86 3.07
N GLN A 57 -8.58 2.79 2.63
CA GLN A 57 -9.69 3.33 3.43
C GLN A 57 -10.89 2.38 3.51
N SER A 58 -10.93 1.33 2.68
CA SER A 58 -11.99 0.32 2.64
C SER A 58 -11.47 -1.06 3.07
N PRO A 59 -11.20 -1.28 4.37
CA PRO A 59 -10.81 -2.60 4.87
C PRO A 59 -11.95 -3.63 4.72
N PRO A 60 -11.63 -4.93 4.58
CA PRO A 60 -10.29 -5.51 4.71
C PRO A 60 -9.43 -5.34 3.45
N VAL A 61 -8.16 -4.98 3.65
CA VAL A 61 -7.14 -4.91 2.59
C VAL A 61 -6.00 -5.87 2.92
N GLN A 62 -5.52 -6.58 1.91
CA GLN A 62 -4.48 -7.59 2.05
C GLN A 62 -3.38 -7.38 1.01
N VAL A 63 -2.20 -7.90 1.31
CA VAL A 63 -1.13 -8.09 0.35
C VAL A 63 -1.08 -9.56 -0.01
N ILE A 64 -1.13 -9.88 -1.30
CA ILE A 64 -1.05 -11.23 -1.85
C ILE A 64 0.14 -11.26 -2.82
N ASP A 65 1.18 -12.03 -2.51
CA ASP A 65 2.38 -12.17 -3.35
C ASP A 65 2.97 -10.81 -3.76
N GLY A 66 3.03 -9.89 -2.79
CA GLY A 66 3.53 -8.53 -3.01
C GLY A 66 2.56 -7.58 -3.71
N TRP A 67 1.29 -7.93 -3.93
CA TRP A 67 0.29 -7.05 -4.53
C TRP A 67 -0.75 -6.61 -3.51
N ILE A 68 -1.06 -5.32 -3.47
CA ILE A 68 -2.17 -4.81 -2.64
C ILE A 68 -3.49 -5.13 -3.31
N VAL A 69 -4.36 -5.82 -2.58
CA VAL A 69 -5.69 -6.26 -3.01
C VAL A 69 -6.71 -5.75 -1.98
N GLY A 70 -7.62 -4.88 -2.44
CA GLY A 70 -8.81 -4.51 -1.68
C GLY A 70 -9.94 -5.50 -1.92
N ASN A 71 -10.84 -5.64 -0.95
CA ASN A 71 -12.16 -6.20 -1.26
C ASN A 71 -12.94 -5.13 -2.03
N ASP A 72 -13.01 -5.27 -3.35
CA ASP A 72 -14.14 -4.72 -4.12
C ASP A 72 -15.38 -5.54 -3.69
N SER A 73 -15.94 -5.20 -2.54
CA SER A 73 -17.31 -5.59 -2.23
C SER A 73 -18.19 -4.62 -3.03
N GLU A 74 -18.72 -5.09 -4.15
CA GLU A 74 -19.84 -4.47 -4.88
C GLU A 74 -20.99 -4.05 -3.94
#